data_AF-A0A7E6CNV3-F1
#
_entry.id   AF-A0A7E6CNV3-F1
#
_cell.length_a   1.000
_cell.length_b   1.000
_cell.length_c   1.000
_cell.angle_alpha   90.00
_cell.angle_beta   90.00
_cell.angle_gamma   90.00
#
_symmetry.space_group_name_H-M   'P 1'
#
loop_
_entity.id
_entity.type
_entity.pdbx_description
1 polymer ?
#
loop_
_entity_poly.entity_id
_entity_poly.type
_entity_poly.pdbx_seq_one_letter_code
_entity_poly.pdbx_strand_id
1 'polypeptide(L)'
;MYQEATYYSCTTARSDYAWCSLDAKFRRQWRYCTGQDPPKCTFPFIFKGRCFQRCTKEHYLLNRSWCSLTGNYDKDGKWKQCSPHK
;
A
#
# COMPACT_ATOMS: atom_id res chain seq x y z
N MET A 1 -4.73 11.34 3.90
CA MET A 1 -4.69 12.42 2.89
C MET A 1 -3.86 13.57 3.44
N TYR A 2 -2.75 13.87 2.78
CA TYR A 2 -1.84 14.97 3.11
C TYR A 2 -1.57 15.74 1.81
N GLN A 3 -1.81 17.06 1.81
CA GLN A 3 -1.68 17.92 0.63
C GLN A 3 -2.37 17.36 -0.62
N GLU A 4 -3.65 16.99 -0.48
CA GLU A 4 -4.49 16.41 -1.55
C GLU A 4 -4.03 15.04 -2.09
N ALA A 5 -2.90 14.51 -1.61
CA ALA A 5 -2.42 13.17 -1.94
C ALA A 5 -2.81 12.14 -0.87
N THR A 6 -3.23 10.95 -1.32
CA THR A 6 -3.45 9.79 -0.45
C THR A 6 -2.23 8.89 -0.44
N TYR A 7 -1.60 8.79 0.72
CA TYR A 7 -0.48 7.88 0.96
C TYR A 7 -1.00 6.61 1.65
N TYR A 8 -0.79 5.47 1.00
CA TYR A 8 -1.17 4.13 1.49
C TYR A 8 -0.02 3.43 2.22
N SER A 9 1.15 4.05 2.19
CA SER A 9 2.36 3.66 2.88
C SER A 9 2.95 4.90 3.54
N CYS A 10 4.01 4.69 4.29
CA CYS A 10 4.88 5.76 4.75
C CYS A 10 5.40 6.57 3.57
N THR A 11 5.45 7.89 3.75
CA THR A 11 5.93 8.83 2.77
C THR A 11 7.06 9.65 3.38
N THR A 12 8.01 10.10 2.56
CA THR A 12 9.06 11.06 2.93
C THR A 12 8.66 12.48 2.51
N ALA A 13 7.37 12.73 2.27
CA ALA A 13 6.87 14.04 1.89
C ALA A 13 7.26 15.08 2.95
N ARG A 14 8.11 16.04 2.57
CA ARG A 14 8.61 17.13 3.43
C ARG A 14 9.30 16.68 4.73
N SER A 15 9.94 15.51 4.72
CA SER A 15 10.71 14.99 5.86
C SER A 15 11.81 14.04 5.39
N ASP A 16 12.98 14.08 6.04
CA ASP A 16 14.09 13.15 5.78
C ASP A 16 13.76 11.72 6.24
N TYR A 17 12.76 11.56 7.11
CA TYR A 17 12.31 10.27 7.63
C TYR A 17 10.92 9.91 7.08
N ALA A 18 10.74 8.63 6.75
CA ALA A 18 9.44 8.11 6.33
C ALA A 18 8.41 8.20 7.47
N TRP A 19 7.27 8.80 7.20
CA TRP A 19 6.19 9.01 8.18
C TRP A 19 4.83 8.66 7.58
N CYS A 20 3.86 8.34 8.45
CA CYS A 20 2.49 8.13 8.05
C CYS A 20 1.53 8.91 8.96
N SER A 21 0.38 9.31 8.40
CA SER A 21 -0.71 9.80 9.22
C SER A 21 -1.46 8.63 9.84
N LEU A 22 -1.85 8.78 11.11
CA LEU A 22 -2.66 7.78 11.80
C LEU A 22 -4.13 7.80 11.34
N ASP A 23 -4.57 8.93 10.79
CA ASP A 23 -5.93 9.14 10.32
C ASP A 23 -6.00 9.19 8.79
N ALA A 24 -7.13 8.76 8.25
CA ALA A 24 -7.45 8.89 6.83
C ALA A 24 -7.40 10.37 6.35
N LYS A 25 -7.76 11.31 7.22
CA LYS A 25 -7.60 12.76 7.02
C LYS A 25 -6.55 13.28 7.99
N PHE A 26 -5.49 13.90 7.49
CA PHE A 26 -4.40 14.40 8.32
C PHE A 26 -4.91 15.44 9.32
N ARG A 27 -5.08 15.04 10.58
CA ARG A 27 -5.54 15.88 11.71
C ARG A 27 -4.39 16.29 12.63
N ARG A 28 -3.18 16.47 12.07
CA ARG A 28 -1.92 16.70 12.82
C ARG A 28 -1.44 15.51 13.66
N GLN A 29 -2.10 14.36 13.56
CA GLN A 29 -1.63 13.09 14.12
C GLN A 29 -0.84 12.31 13.05
N TRP A 30 0.45 12.18 13.30
CA TRP A 30 1.41 11.47 12.45
C TRP A 30 2.46 10.78 13.32
N ARG A 31 3.13 9.78 12.77
CA ARG A 31 4.28 9.15 13.40
C ARG A 31 5.31 8.74 12.35
N TYR A 32 6.55 8.61 12.78
CA TYR A 32 7.59 7.98 11.97
C TYR A 32 7.26 6.51 11.78
N CYS A 33 7.48 6.04 10.57
CA CYS A 33 7.35 4.64 10.28
C CYS A 33 8.58 3.89 10.74
N THR A 34 8.33 2.75 11.38
CA THR A 34 9.37 1.81 11.75
C THR A 34 9.33 0.62 10.79
N GLY A 35 10.31 -0.30 10.84
CA GLY A 35 10.28 -1.52 10.03
C GLY A 35 9.04 -2.40 10.24
N GLN A 36 8.26 -2.14 11.30
CA GLN A 36 7.00 -2.79 11.63
C GLN A 36 5.75 -2.09 11.06
N ASP A 37 5.92 -1.05 10.24
CA ASP A 37 4.85 -0.41 9.48
C ASP A 37 4.87 -0.83 8.01
N PRO A 38 4.87 -2.15 7.69
CA PRO A 38 4.82 -2.55 6.31
C PRO A 38 3.48 -2.10 5.73
N PRO A 39 3.48 -1.59 4.50
CA PRO A 39 2.24 -1.23 3.82
C PRO A 39 1.29 -2.43 3.84
N LYS A 40 0.04 -2.22 4.26
CA LYS A 40 -0.97 -3.28 4.33
C LYS A 40 -1.59 -3.47 2.94
N CYS A 41 -1.83 -4.72 2.58
CA CYS A 41 -2.62 -5.03 1.39
C CYS A 41 -4.05 -4.51 1.59
N THR A 42 -4.59 -3.86 0.57
CA THR A 42 -5.99 -3.43 0.57
C THR A 42 -6.80 -4.48 -0.18
N PHE A 43 -7.85 -5.01 0.47
CA PHE A 43 -8.77 -5.96 -0.13
C PHE A 43 -10.21 -5.47 0.05
N PRO A 44 -11.08 -5.63 -0.95
CA PRO A 44 -10.79 -6.06 -2.32
C PRO A 44 -10.02 -4.98 -3.13
N PHE A 45 -9.24 -5.41 -4.13
CA PHE A 45 -8.60 -4.49 -5.09
C PHE A 45 -8.88 -4.89 -6.53
N ILE A 46 -8.94 -3.90 -7.44
CA ILE A 46 -9.14 -4.11 -8.87
C ILE A 46 -7.79 -4.12 -9.60
N PHE A 47 -7.52 -5.15 -10.39
CA PHE A 47 -6.34 -5.27 -11.27
C PHE A 47 -6.78 -5.79 -12.65
N LYS A 48 -6.46 -5.06 -13.74
CA LYS A 48 -6.86 -5.42 -15.11
C LYS A 48 -8.36 -5.73 -15.24
N GLY A 49 -9.20 -4.94 -14.55
CA GLY A 49 -10.65 -5.12 -14.52
C GLY A 49 -11.15 -6.32 -13.69
N ARG A 50 -10.29 -7.03 -12.96
CA ARG A 50 -10.65 -8.15 -12.07
C ARG A 50 -10.51 -7.77 -10.61
N CYS A 51 -11.46 -8.19 -9.77
CA CYS A 51 -11.41 -7.98 -8.33
C CYS A 51 -10.66 -9.12 -7.63
N PHE A 52 -9.65 -8.77 -6.83
CA PHE A 52 -8.85 -9.70 -6.05
C PHE A 52 -9.05 -9.41 -4.55
N GLN A 53 -9.36 -10.46 -3.79
CA GLN A 53 -9.53 -10.41 -2.33
C GLN A 53 -8.38 -11.07 -1.56
N ARG A 54 -7.39 -11.60 -2.27
CA ARG A 54 -6.21 -12.27 -1.73
C ARG A 54 -5.00 -11.94 -2.59
N CYS A 55 -3.81 -12.23 -2.07
CA CYS A 55 -2.60 -12.09 -2.86
C CYS A 55 -2.71 -12.92 -4.14
N THR A 56 -2.47 -12.28 -5.28
CA THR A 56 -2.48 -12.94 -6.58
C THR A 56 -1.05 -13.22 -7.02
N LYS A 57 -0.84 -14.32 -7.73
CA LYS A 57 0.45 -14.64 -8.40
C LYS A 57 0.43 -14.26 -9.88
N GLU A 58 -0.71 -13.74 -10.34
CA GLU A 58 -0.93 -13.43 -11.74
C GLU A 58 0.07 -12.36 -12.18
N HIS A 59 0.65 -12.57 -13.36
CA HIS A 59 1.66 -11.70 -13.98
C HIS A 59 3.07 -11.68 -13.32
N TYR A 60 3.34 -12.51 -12.29
CA TYR A 60 4.69 -12.63 -11.71
C TYR A 60 5.37 -13.94 -12.16
N LEU A 61 6.45 -13.83 -12.92
CA LEU A 61 7.20 -14.96 -13.51
C LEU A 61 7.86 -15.89 -12.47
N LEU A 62 7.94 -15.48 -11.20
CA LEU A 62 8.73 -16.14 -10.15
C LEU A 62 7.88 -16.82 -9.06
N ASN A 63 6.61 -17.12 -9.33
CA ASN A 63 5.67 -17.74 -8.36
C ASN A 63 5.47 -16.92 -7.06
N ARG A 64 5.90 -15.64 -7.09
CA ARG A 64 5.75 -14.68 -5.99
C ARG A 64 4.34 -14.11 -6.03
N SER A 65 3.65 -14.17 -4.89
CA SER A 65 2.36 -13.51 -4.74
C SER A 65 2.55 -12.04 -4.42
N TRP A 66 1.61 -11.21 -4.86
CA TRP A 66 1.58 -9.78 -4.63
C TRP A 66 0.17 -9.31 -4.31
N CYS A 67 0.05 -8.14 -3.72
CA CYS A 67 -1.22 -7.50 -3.43
C CYS A 67 -1.15 -6.01 -3.76
N SER A 68 -2.30 -5.42 -4.08
CA SER A 68 -2.38 -3.97 -4.20
C SER A 68 -2.44 -3.32 -2.81
N LEU A 69 -1.87 -2.11 -2.73
CA LEU A 69 -1.99 -1.25 -1.56
C LEU A 69 -3.26 -0.38 -1.61
N THR A 70 -3.99 -0.44 -2.72
CA THR A 70 -5.10 0.45 -3.06
C THR A 70 -6.30 -0.36 -3.52
N GLY A 71 -7.51 0.20 -3.41
CA GLY A 71 -8.71 -0.46 -3.93
C GLY A 71 -8.72 -0.60 -5.46
N ASN A 72 -7.91 0.18 -6.17
CA ASN A 72 -7.80 0.10 -7.63
C ASN A 72 -6.34 0.20 -8.07
N TYR A 73 -5.70 -0.94 -8.28
CA TYR A 73 -4.34 -1.02 -8.79
C TYR A 73 -4.23 -0.35 -10.17
N ASP A 74 -5.25 -0.48 -11.01
CA ASP A 74 -5.25 0.04 -12.38
C ASP A 74 -5.05 1.57 -12.41
N LYS A 75 -5.54 2.27 -11.38
CA LYS A 75 -5.39 3.72 -11.22
C LYS A 75 -4.11 4.11 -10.49
N ASP A 76 -3.80 3.43 -9.39
CA ASP A 76 -2.73 3.85 -8.48
C ASP A 76 -1.37 3.23 -8.82
N GLY A 77 -1.35 2.06 -9.45
CA GLY A 77 -0.13 1.29 -9.73
C GLY A 77 0.63 0.81 -8.48
N LYS A 78 0.04 0.94 -7.28
CA LYS A 78 0.70 0.64 -6.00
C LYS A 78 0.46 -0.81 -5.58
N TRP A 79 1.55 -1.52 -5.33
CA TRP A 79 1.55 -2.91 -4.90
C TRP A 79 2.73 -3.22 -3.98
N LYS A 80 2.64 -4.37 -3.31
CA LYS A 80 3.76 -4.97 -2.61
C LYS A 80 3.80 -6.46 -2.89
N GLN A 81 5.00 -7.04 -2.77
CA GLN A 81 5.13 -8.48 -2.70
C GLN A 81 4.48 -8.96 -1.40
N CYS A 82 3.63 -9.98 -1.50
CA CYS A 82 3.22 -10.74 -0.34
C CYS A 82 4.39 -11.63 0.03
N SER A 83 5.00 -11.39 1.19
CA SER A 83 5.94 -12.36 1.74
C SER A 83 5.20 -13.68 1.92
N PRO A 84 5.79 -14.83 1.57
CA PRO A 84 5.27 -16.09 2.08
C PRO A 84 5.35 -15.96 3.60
N HIS A 85 4.21 -15.88 4.27
CA HIS A 85 4.19 -16.22 5.69
C HIS A 85 4.74 -17.64 5.77
N LYS A 86 5.93 -17.75 6.36
CA LYS A 86 6.53 -19.03 6.75
C LYS A 86 5.80 -19.54 7.97
#